data_AF-W9RB85-F1
#
_entry.id   AF-W9RB85-F1
#
_cell.length_a   1.000
_cell.length_b   1.000
_cell.length_c   1.000
_cell.angle_alpha   90.00
_cell.angle_beta   90.00
_cell.angle_gamma   90.00
#
_symmetry.space_group_name_H-M   'P 1'
#
loop_
_entity.id
_entity.type
_entity.pdbx_description
1 polymer ?
#
loop_
_entity_poly.entity_id
_entity_poly.type
_entity_poly.pdbx_seq_one_letter_code
_entity_poly.pdbx_strand_id
1 'polypeptide(L)'
;MPIGFGRRWRSRDPYVQIGLVQGQLRMSQIYRLKDSRFALKVWELIYNSIDDDASTSWILVHDVKVDMENTRNKLIAIAFHPENGDVIFLLYSFGTYRYEIVSNKFEKVREYPFPDNESPNTKSTKKTLAEFLRPRSFHRFEFSVLGNCVSVL
;
A
#
# COMPACT_ATOMS: atom_id res chain seq x y z
N MET A 1 -7.68 -14.25 -12.43
CA MET A 1 -7.61 -12.79 -12.17
C MET A 1 -8.91 -12.35 -11.51
N PRO A 2 -8.89 -11.45 -10.50
CA PRO A 2 -10.09 -11.04 -9.79
C PRO A 2 -11.14 -10.41 -10.71
N ILE A 3 -12.42 -10.65 -10.44
CA ILE A 3 -13.50 -10.00 -11.19
C ILE A 3 -13.45 -8.49 -10.91
N GLY A 4 -13.43 -7.69 -11.98
CA GLY A 4 -13.31 -6.24 -11.89
C GLY A 4 -11.86 -5.73 -11.83
N PHE A 5 -10.88 -6.62 -11.72
CA PHE A 5 -9.47 -6.29 -11.91
C PHE A 5 -9.21 -5.86 -13.37
N GLY A 6 -8.57 -4.70 -13.57
CA GLY A 6 -8.09 -4.27 -14.89
C GLY A 6 -9.12 -3.65 -15.87
N ARG A 7 -10.45 -3.75 -15.68
CA ARG A 7 -11.41 -3.25 -16.68
C ARG A 7 -11.48 -1.72 -16.84
N ARG A 8 -10.88 -0.94 -15.93
CA ARG A 8 -10.82 0.55 -15.99
C ARG A 8 -9.39 1.11 -16.09
N TRP A 9 -8.41 0.30 -16.47
CA TRP A 9 -6.96 0.59 -16.51
C TRP A 9 -6.47 1.76 -17.38
N ARG A 10 -7.35 2.63 -17.90
CA ARG A 10 -6.93 3.88 -18.57
C ARG A 10 -6.29 4.90 -17.61
N SER A 11 -6.15 4.60 -16.32
CA SER A 11 -5.29 5.38 -15.41
C SER A 11 -3.83 4.94 -15.60
N ARG A 12 -2.95 5.89 -15.92
CA ARG A 12 -1.55 5.63 -16.32
C ARG A 12 -0.70 4.80 -15.34
N ASP A 13 -1.03 4.71 -14.05
CA ASP A 13 -0.21 4.03 -13.03
C ASP A 13 -1.08 3.34 -11.94
N PRO A 14 -1.69 2.15 -12.16
CA PRO A 14 -2.33 1.43 -11.07
C PRO A 14 -1.26 0.78 -10.17
N TYR A 15 -1.23 1.17 -8.89
CA TYR A 15 -0.37 0.53 -7.90
C TYR A 15 -1.09 -0.70 -7.35
N VAL A 16 -0.55 -1.87 -7.67
CA VAL A 16 -1.04 -3.16 -7.19
C VAL A 16 -0.05 -3.70 -6.17
N GLN A 17 -0.55 -4.10 -5.00
CA GLN A 17 0.25 -4.71 -3.94
C GLN A 17 -0.39 -6.06 -3.56
N ILE A 18 0.45 -7.07 -3.37
CA ILE A 18 0.03 -8.39 -2.87
C ILE A 18 0.68 -8.59 -1.49
N GLY A 19 -0.03 -9.24 -0.57
CA GLY A 19 0.51 -9.59 0.73
C GLY A 19 -0.33 -10.66 1.43
N LEU A 20 0.13 -11.11 2.59
CA LEU A 20 -0.58 -12.07 3.42
C LEU A 20 -1.23 -11.36 4.61
N VAL A 21 -2.49 -11.71 4.89
CA VAL A 21 -3.24 -11.26 6.07
C VAL A 21 -3.89 -12.49 6.67
N GLN A 22 -3.59 -12.80 7.94
CA GLN A 22 -4.10 -13.97 8.65
C GLN A 22 -3.87 -15.29 7.87
N GLY A 23 -2.73 -15.40 7.19
CA GLY A 23 -2.38 -16.56 6.36
C GLY A 23 -3.09 -16.62 5.00
N GLN A 24 -3.94 -15.65 4.67
CA GLN A 24 -4.66 -15.58 3.41
C GLN A 24 -4.03 -14.56 2.46
N LEU A 25 -3.99 -14.88 1.17
CA LEU A 25 -3.42 -13.99 0.17
C LEU A 25 -4.41 -12.87 -0.14
N ARG A 26 -3.96 -11.63 0.01
CA ARG A 26 -4.70 -10.42 -0.36
C ARG A 26 -3.99 -9.63 -1.45
N MET A 27 -4.80 -9.00 -2.29
CA MET A 27 -4.36 -8.09 -3.33
C MET A 27 -5.06 -6.76 -3.14
N SER A 28 -4.33 -5.64 -3.23
CA SER A 28 -4.91 -4.31 -3.24
C SER A 28 -4.58 -3.61 -4.54
N GLN A 29 -5.49 -2.74 -4.96
CA GLN A 29 -5.30 -1.83 -6.08
C GLN A 29 -5.72 -0.44 -5.66
N ILE A 30 -4.80 0.53 -5.82
CA ILE A 30 -5.09 1.95 -5.64
C ILE A 30 -5.01 2.64 -6.99
N TYR A 31 -6.03 3.46 -7.28
CA TYR A 31 -6.04 4.33 -8.45
C TYR A 31 -6.70 5.67 -8.16
N ARG A 32 -6.25 6.69 -8.88
CA ARG A 32 -6.77 8.07 -8.75
C ARG A 32 -8.08 8.22 -9.51
N LEU A 33 -9.06 8.86 -8.89
CA LEU A 33 -10.32 9.28 -9.47
C LEU A 33 -10.22 10.68 -10.09
N LYS A 34 -11.20 11.06 -10.92
CA LYS A 34 -11.21 12.35 -11.64
C LYS A 34 -11.30 13.56 -10.70
N ASP A 35 -11.86 13.38 -9.51
CA ASP A 35 -12.07 14.40 -8.48
C ASP A 35 -10.91 14.48 -7.47
N SER A 36 -9.73 13.97 -7.84
CA SER A 36 -8.53 13.87 -6.98
C SER A 36 -8.63 12.94 -5.78
N ARG A 37 -9.77 12.28 -5.54
CA ARG A 37 -9.85 11.20 -4.55
C ARG A 37 -9.14 9.94 -5.07
N PHE A 38 -8.89 9.01 -4.18
CA PHE A 38 -8.41 7.68 -4.54
C PHE A 38 -9.50 6.64 -4.35
N ALA A 39 -9.48 5.61 -5.17
CA ALA A 39 -10.25 4.39 -4.93
C ALA A 39 -9.28 3.29 -4.52
N LEU A 40 -9.64 2.59 -3.45
CA LEU A 40 -8.93 1.41 -2.95
C LEU A 40 -9.87 0.22 -3.10
N LYS A 41 -9.41 -0.79 -3.83
CA LYS A 41 -10.03 -2.11 -3.89
C LYS A 41 -9.11 -3.13 -3.27
N VAL A 42 -9.65 -4.04 -2.46
CA VAL A 42 -8.92 -5.15 -1.85
C VAL A 42 -9.66 -6.44 -2.13
N TRP A 43 -8.94 -7.42 -2.65
CA TRP A 43 -9.42 -8.78 -2.86
C TRP A 43 -8.69 -9.76 -1.96
N GLU A 44 -9.39 -10.81 -1.57
CA GLU A 44 -8.88 -11.94 -0.82
C GLU A 44 -9.02 -13.21 -1.64
N LEU A 45 -7.99 -14.06 -1.60
CA LEU A 45 -7.97 -15.35 -2.27
C LEU A 45 -8.61 -16.41 -1.37
N ILE A 46 -9.67 -17.03 -1.86
CA ILE A 46 -10.36 -18.13 -1.17
C ILE A 46 -10.12 -19.42 -1.93
N TYR A 47 -9.82 -20.47 -1.17
CA TYR A 47 -9.69 -21.84 -1.63
C TYR A 47 -10.97 -22.60 -1.31
N ASN A 48 -11.66 -23.09 -2.32
CA ASN A 48 -12.81 -23.97 -2.12
C ASN A 48 -12.32 -25.42 -2.19
N SER A 49 -12.35 -26.14 -1.07
CA SER A 49 -11.92 -27.54 -0.97
C SER A 49 -13.09 -28.52 -0.97
N ILE A 50 -14.25 -28.14 -1.52
CA ILE A 50 -15.49 -28.94 -1.38
C ILE A 50 -15.56 -30.07 -2.41
N ASP A 51 -14.82 -30.00 -3.52
CA ASP A 51 -14.75 -31.05 -4.55
C ASP A 51 -13.29 -31.33 -4.95
N ASP A 52 -13.03 -32.49 -5.58
CA ASP A 52 -11.72 -32.94 -6.08
C ASP A 52 -11.03 -31.93 -7.04
N ASP A 53 -11.77 -30.95 -7.52
CA ASP A 53 -11.26 -29.76 -8.21
C ASP A 53 -11.15 -28.58 -7.25
N ALA A 54 -9.96 -28.39 -6.67
CA ALA A 54 -9.63 -27.23 -5.85
C ALA A 54 -9.77 -25.93 -6.66
N SER A 55 -10.95 -25.29 -6.59
CA SER A 55 -11.20 -24.02 -7.25
C SER A 55 -10.69 -22.87 -6.38
N THR A 56 -9.94 -21.96 -6.99
CA THR A 56 -9.45 -20.76 -6.31
C THR A 56 -10.17 -19.55 -6.86
N SER A 57 -10.76 -18.73 -5.98
CA SER A 57 -11.51 -17.54 -6.36
C SER A 57 -11.03 -16.31 -5.60
N TRP A 58 -11.11 -15.14 -6.24
CA TRP A 58 -10.82 -13.86 -5.59
C TRP A 58 -12.13 -13.17 -5.23
N ILE A 59 -12.33 -12.87 -3.95
CA ILE A 59 -13.48 -12.14 -3.44
C ILE A 59 -13.07 -10.70 -3.14
N LEU A 60 -13.87 -9.73 -3.58
CA LEU A 60 -13.67 -8.32 -3.26
C LEU A 60 -14.14 -8.08 -1.82
N VAL A 61 -13.20 -7.85 -0.90
CA VAL A 61 -13.49 -7.65 0.53
C VAL A 61 -13.62 -6.16 0.88
N HIS A 62 -12.94 -5.28 0.14
CA HIS A 62 -13.08 -3.83 0.32
C HIS A 62 -13.16 -3.11 -1.03
N ASP A 63 -14.08 -2.14 -1.12
CA ASP A 63 -14.21 -1.20 -2.23
C ASP A 63 -14.57 0.17 -1.66
N VAL A 64 -13.53 0.96 -1.36
CA VAL A 64 -13.69 2.23 -0.63
C VAL A 64 -13.10 3.40 -1.42
N LYS A 65 -13.63 4.59 -1.17
CA LYS A 65 -13.04 5.85 -1.63
C LYS A 65 -12.22 6.42 -0.49
N VAL A 66 -10.94 6.62 -0.76
CA VAL A 66 -10.00 7.28 0.12
C VAL A 66 -10.07 8.78 -0.17
N ASP A 67 -10.54 9.53 0.82
CA ASP A 67 -10.49 10.99 0.81
C ASP A 67 -9.24 11.44 1.57
N MET A 68 -8.37 12.16 0.87
CA MET A 68 -7.19 12.80 1.45
C MET A 68 -7.20 14.23 0.93
N GLU A 69 -7.15 15.19 1.85
CA GLU A 69 -7.17 16.60 1.48
C GLU A 69 -5.94 16.93 0.60
N ASN A 70 -6.19 17.60 -0.53
CA ASN A 70 -5.18 18.24 -1.37
C ASN A 70 -4.16 17.30 -2.07
N THR A 71 -4.64 16.24 -2.71
CA THR A 71 -3.84 15.15 -3.29
C THR A 71 -3.39 15.41 -4.73
N ARG A 72 -2.39 16.28 -4.92
CA ARG A 72 -1.57 16.21 -6.16
C ARG A 72 -0.60 15.03 -6.14
N ASN A 73 -0.23 14.57 -4.94
CA ASN A 73 0.78 13.53 -4.73
C ASN A 73 0.25 12.11 -4.98
N LYS A 74 1.16 11.20 -5.29
CA LYS A 74 0.85 9.77 -5.50
C LYS A 74 0.59 9.07 -4.16
N LEU A 75 -0.40 8.17 -4.14
CA LEU A 75 -0.74 7.30 -3.02
C LEU A 75 -0.50 5.85 -3.43
N ILE A 76 0.22 5.10 -2.60
CA ILE A 76 0.66 3.74 -2.91
C ILE A 76 0.42 2.84 -1.70
N ALA A 77 -0.18 1.68 -1.90
CA ALA A 77 -0.22 0.64 -0.89
C ALA A 77 1.13 -0.08 -0.85
N ILE A 78 1.74 -0.15 0.34
CA ILE A 78 3.07 -0.76 0.50
C ILE A 78 3.01 -2.07 1.30
N ALA A 79 2.05 -2.21 2.22
CA ALA A 79 1.90 -3.43 3.01
C ALA A 79 0.47 -3.58 3.55
N PHE A 80 0.09 -4.82 3.83
CA PHE A 80 -1.09 -5.15 4.65
C PHE A 80 -0.66 -5.36 6.10
N HIS A 81 -1.57 -5.10 7.05
CA HIS A 81 -1.33 -5.53 8.43
C HIS A 81 -1.46 -7.05 8.53
N PRO A 82 -0.49 -7.76 9.14
CA PRO A 82 -0.47 -9.22 9.11
C PRO A 82 -1.66 -9.85 9.85
N GLU A 83 -2.15 -9.21 10.90
CA GLU A 83 -3.21 -9.74 11.77
C GLU A 83 -4.57 -9.06 11.61
N ASN A 84 -4.62 -7.88 11.00
CA ASN A 84 -5.83 -7.05 10.94
C ASN A 84 -6.16 -6.76 9.48
N GLY A 85 -7.15 -7.48 8.93
CA GLY A 85 -7.53 -7.36 7.53
C GLY A 85 -8.01 -5.97 7.11
N ASP A 86 -8.47 -5.17 8.07
CA ASP A 86 -9.00 -3.84 7.80
C ASP A 86 -7.94 -2.75 7.84
N VAL A 87 -6.66 -3.11 8.00
CA VAL A 87 -5.55 -2.15 8.09
C VAL A 87 -4.55 -2.36 6.96
N ILE A 88 -4.24 -1.26 6.27
CA ILE A 88 -3.17 -1.20 5.28
C ILE A 88 -2.21 -0.06 5.56
N PHE A 89 -0.96 -0.27 5.16
CA PHE A 89 0.06 0.76 5.19
C PHE A 89 0.20 1.40 3.82
N LEU A 90 0.12 2.73 3.83
CA LEU A 90 0.13 3.57 2.64
C LEU A 90 1.35 4.47 2.66
N LEU A 91 1.97 4.62 1.50
CA LEU A 91 2.95 5.67 1.27
C LEU A 91 2.25 6.83 0.57
N TYR A 92 2.32 8.00 1.20
CA TYR A 92 1.81 9.25 0.66
C TYR A 92 2.83 10.36 0.86
N SER A 93 3.26 10.99 -0.23
CA SER A 93 4.35 11.97 -0.19
C SER A 93 5.57 11.36 0.54
N PHE A 94 6.14 12.04 1.52
CA PHE A 94 7.27 11.57 2.31
C PHE A 94 6.85 10.96 3.65
N GLY A 95 5.66 10.37 3.72
CA GLY A 95 5.16 9.76 4.94
C GLY A 95 4.55 8.39 4.71
N THR A 96 4.70 7.55 5.72
CA THR A 96 3.99 6.28 5.86
C THR A 96 2.80 6.49 6.77
N TYR A 97 1.65 6.01 6.34
CA TYR A 97 0.37 6.13 7.02
C TYR A 97 -0.21 4.75 7.28
N ARG A 98 -0.82 4.58 8.44
CA ARG A 98 -1.69 3.48 8.78
C ARG A 98 -3.10 3.92 8.43
N TYR A 99 -3.76 3.15 7.56
CA TYR A 99 -5.12 3.39 7.13
C TYR A 99 -6.02 2.27 7.60
N GLU A 100 -7.00 2.61 8.43
CA GLU A 100 -8.08 1.72 8.84
C GLU A 100 -9.24 1.87 7.85
N ILE A 101 -9.50 0.82 7.07
CA ILE A 101 -10.46 0.81 5.97
C ILE A 101 -11.89 1.00 6.48
N VAL A 102 -12.27 0.28 7.54
CA VAL A 102 -13.65 0.27 8.08
C VAL A 102 -14.01 1.63 8.69
N SER A 103 -13.10 2.22 9.47
CA SER A 103 -13.30 3.53 10.11
C SER A 103 -12.95 4.70 9.20
N ASN A 104 -12.39 4.43 8.01
CA ASN A 104 -11.84 5.43 7.09
C ASN A 104 -10.86 6.41 7.77
N LYS A 105 -10.06 5.91 8.72
CA LYS A 105 -9.17 6.73 9.54
C LYS A 105 -7.72 6.66 9.04
N PHE A 106 -7.09 7.82 8.95
CA PHE A 106 -5.68 7.96 8.62
C PHE A 106 -4.86 8.34 9.85
N GLU A 107 -3.80 7.58 10.10
CA GLU A 107 -2.83 7.85 11.15
C GLU A 107 -1.43 7.90 10.54
N LYS A 108 -0.70 8.99 10.78
CA LYS A 108 0.67 9.12 10.30
C LYS A 108 1.57 8.28 11.21
N VAL A 109 2.26 7.29 10.63
CA VAL A 109 3.16 6.39 11.37
C VAL A 109 4.58 6.95 11.39
N ARG A 110 5.04 7.44 10.23
CA ARG A 110 6.39 7.96 10.06
C ARG A 110 6.42 9.05 9.01
N GLU A 111 7.21 10.08 9.29
CA GLU A 111 7.66 11.05 8.30
C GLU A 111 9.11 10.78 7.97
N TYR A 112 9.45 10.90 6.69
CA TYR A 112 10.82 10.86 6.22
C TYR A 112 11.30 12.30 6.07
N PRO A 113 12.43 12.68 6.70
CA PRO A 113 12.96 14.03 6.58
C PRO A 113 13.32 14.31 5.11
N PHE A 114 13.06 15.54 4.68
CA PHE A 114 13.70 16.06 3.48
C PHE A 114 15.21 16.13 3.75
N PRO A 115 16.07 15.82 2.78
CA PRO A 115 17.41 16.38 2.82
C PRO A 115 17.23 17.90 2.74
N ASP A 116 17.47 18.60 3.85
CA ASP A 116 17.49 20.05 3.85
C ASP A 116 18.50 20.51 2.79
N ASN A 117 18.06 21.41 1.92
CA ASN A 117 18.91 22.00 0.91
C ASN A 117 19.85 23.02 1.57
N GLU A 118 20.73 22.59 2.47
CA GLU A 118 21.83 23.42 2.99
C GLU A 118 23.15 22.96 2.38
N SER A 119 23.34 23.30 1.11
CA SER A 119 24.66 23.58 0.52
C SER A 119 24.46 24.35 -0.79
N PRO A 120 24.99 25.58 -0.95
CA PRO A 120 24.71 26.41 -2.13
C PRO A 120 25.35 25.92 -3.43
N ASN A 121 26.09 24.81 -3.41
CA ASN A 121 26.92 24.46 -4.56
C ASN A 121 27.01 22.95 -4.78
N THR A 122 25.93 22.35 -5.27
CA THR A 122 26.02 21.18 -6.16
C THR A 122 24.70 20.98 -6.88
N LYS A 123 24.75 20.95 -8.22
CA LYS A 123 23.64 20.56 -9.09
C LYS A 123 23.26 19.11 -8.75
N SER A 124 22.32 18.89 -7.84
CA SER A 124 21.87 17.55 -7.44
C SER A 124 20.34 17.48 -7.44
N THR A 125 19.85 17.11 -8.62
CA THR A 125 18.68 16.28 -8.92
C THR A 125 17.51 16.32 -7.94
N LYS A 126 16.38 16.85 -8.44
CA LYS A 126 15.02 16.57 -7.95
C LYS A 126 14.78 15.06 -7.94
N LYS A 127 15.21 14.37 -6.88
CA LYS A 127 14.92 12.95 -6.70
C LYS A 127 13.42 12.81 -6.53
N THR A 128 12.78 12.38 -7.60
CA THR A 128 11.33 12.23 -7.66
C THR A 128 10.94 11.03 -6.80
N LEU A 129 9.75 11.00 -6.21
CA LEU A 129 9.21 9.85 -5.45
C LEU A 129 9.40 8.50 -6.19
N ALA A 130 9.41 8.55 -7.53
CA ALA A 130 9.71 7.43 -8.42
C ALA A 130 11.13 6.84 -8.25
N GLU A 131 12.14 7.64 -7.84
CA GLU A 131 13.50 7.17 -7.58
C GLU A 131 13.65 6.53 -6.19
N PHE A 132 12.90 7.01 -5.19
CA PHE A 132 12.82 6.35 -3.88
C PHE A 132 12.19 4.96 -3.98
N LEU A 133 11.25 4.82 -4.91
CA LEU A 133 10.52 3.58 -5.19
C LEU A 133 11.13 2.72 -6.30
N ARG A 134 12.27 3.12 -6.89
CA ARG A 134 13.01 2.19 -7.75
C ARG A 134 13.40 0.98 -6.91
N PRO A 135 13.26 -0.25 -7.41
CA PRO A 135 13.65 -1.45 -6.70
C PRO A 135 15.17 -1.47 -6.53
N ARG A 136 15.67 -0.77 -5.52
CA ARG A 136 16.92 -1.15 -4.85
C ARG A 136 16.55 -2.35 -4.01
N SER A 137 17.34 -3.41 -4.13
CA SER A 137 17.24 -4.66 -3.37
C SER A 137 16.51 -4.42 -2.05
N PHE A 138 15.29 -4.95 -1.93
CA PHE A 138 14.48 -4.84 -0.73
C PHE A 138 15.31 -5.36 0.43
N HIS A 139 15.95 -4.45 1.18
CA HIS A 139 16.42 -4.78 2.51
C HIS A 139 15.14 -4.95 3.30
N ARG A 140 14.91 -6.20 3.69
CA ARG A 140 13.81 -6.71 4.49
C ARG A 140 13.28 -5.62 5.43
N PHE A 141 12.07 -5.12 5.16
CA PHE A 141 11.35 -4.30 6.13
C PHE A 141 10.89 -5.22 7.26
N GLU A 142 11.71 -5.36 8.29
CA GLU A 142 11.29 -6.03 9.53
C GLU A 142 10.40 -5.05 10.30
N PHE A 143 9.10 -5.34 10.32
CA PHE A 143 8.19 -4.74 11.29
C PHE A 143 8.38 -5.49 12.61
N SER A 144 9.11 -4.88 13.54
CA SER A 144 9.16 -5.35 14.93
C SER A 144 7.80 -5.06 15.55
N VAL A 145 6.97 -6.10 15.75
CA VAL A 145 5.85 -6.01 16.68
C VAL A 145 6.50 -5.84 18.06
N LEU A 146 6.24 -4.71 18.71
CA LEU A 146 6.73 -4.43 20.06
C LEU A 146 6.18 -5.49 21.02
N GLY A 147 7.01 -6.48 21.27
CA GLY A 147 6.78 -7.60 22.17
C GLY A 147 8.13 -8.18 22.56
N ASN A 148 8.77 -7.52 23.52
CA ASN A 148 9.99 -7.90 24.23
C ASN A 148 11.34 -7.66 23.54
N CYS A 149 12.16 -6.87 24.25
CA CYS A 149 13.58 -6.65 24.01
C CYS A 149 14.34 -7.96 23.82
N VAL A 150 15.19 -8.03 22.79
CA VAL A 150 16.61 -8.43 22.90
C VAL A 150 17.38 -7.68 21.80
N SER A 151 18.37 -6.89 22.18
CA SER A 151 19.41 -6.36 21.29
C SER A 151 20.42 -7.45 20.98
N VAL A 152 20.85 -7.63 19.73
CA VAL A 152 22.24 -8.01 19.39
C VAL A 152 22.58 -7.53 17.96
N LEU A 153 23.67 -6.74 17.90
CA LEU A 153 24.60 -6.36 16.82
C LEU A 153 24.22 -6.53 15.35
#